data_AF-A0A952PDI2-F1
#
_entry.id   AF-A0A952PDI2-F1
#
_cell.length_a   1.000
_cell.length_b   1.000
_cell.length_c   1.000
_cell.angle_alpha   90.00
_cell.angle_beta   90.00
_cell.angle_gamma   90.00
#
_symmetry.space_group_name_H-M   'P 1'
#
loop_
_entity.id
_entity.type
_entity.pdbx_description
1 polymer ?
#
loop_
_entity_poly.entity_id
_entity_poly.type
_entity_poly.pdbx_seq_one_letter_code
_entity_poly.pdbx_strand_id
1 'polypeptide(L)'
;MFHKKVVFAVLLSLTLILGACAPAASQPDPAAGDDAAEGLTIGLILVGPRNDHGWSQAHYEGGLFVEEHLPGSRVIVFESLNPADKPEATVASVVADMVEQGAKLIITTSDEFEEDTTTVAASHPEVVFINVSGDDARTGEAPANLGNVMGRMEDMKAIAGCAAALNTQTGHIGYVGPLINHETIRLTASAYLGARHCYETYRGEDPAALKFDVTWIGFWFNIPGVTLDPTEVANNFFDTGVDVIMSGIDTTEAIDVTAQRAAADEAILAVPYDYLNACDSAPAFCLGVPFFSWGPAYLALAESVAAGTWEQSWDWNAANWDALTDPGQTDVGWLDGPALQGQAASDLHDFIAKLAAGEVDLWAGPVNLRDGTVYVAAGQSATDEQIWYLPALLQGMGESQ
;
A
#
# COMPACT_ATOMS: atom_id res chain seq x y z
N MET A 1 40.69 -59.31 45.68
CA MET A 1 40.96 -59.26 44.22
C MET A 1 40.76 -60.65 43.64
N PHE A 2 39.97 -60.73 42.57
CA PHE A 2 39.66 -61.88 41.72
C PHE A 2 38.90 -63.07 42.33
N HIS A 3 37.57 -63.04 42.19
CA HIS A 3 36.71 -64.23 42.11
C HIS A 3 35.90 -64.13 40.81
N LYS A 4 36.18 -65.00 39.84
CA LYS A 4 35.43 -65.09 38.56
C LYS A 4 34.36 -66.17 38.66
N LYS A 5 33.13 -65.69 38.73
CA LYS A 5 31.88 -66.03 38.01
C LYS A 5 31.59 -67.49 37.60
N VAL A 6 30.37 -67.85 37.97
CA VAL A 6 29.58 -69.08 37.76
C VAL A 6 28.69 -68.92 36.51
N VAL A 7 28.09 -70.05 36.07
CA VAL A 7 26.81 -70.26 35.33
C VAL A 7 27.00 -70.56 33.83
N PHE A 8 26.86 -71.82 33.35
CA PHE A 8 25.63 -72.56 32.93
C PHE A 8 24.89 -71.87 31.75
N ALA A 9 24.30 -72.53 30.75
CA ALA A 9 24.37 -73.83 30.12
C ALA A 9 23.64 -73.66 28.77
N VAL A 10 24.08 -74.39 27.76
CA VAL A 10 23.51 -74.42 26.41
C VAL A 10 22.23 -75.25 26.40
N LEU A 11 21.14 -74.76 25.79
CA LEU A 11 20.15 -75.62 25.16
C LEU A 11 19.46 -74.91 23.99
N LEU A 12 19.77 -75.40 22.79
CA LEU A 12 19.17 -75.04 21.51
C LEU A 12 17.96 -75.96 21.29
N SER A 13 16.78 -75.41 21.01
CA SER A 13 15.67 -76.21 20.48
C SER A 13 14.92 -75.42 19.41
N LEU A 14 14.82 -76.06 18.26
CA LEU A 14 14.29 -75.59 16.99
C LEU A 14 12.87 -76.16 16.84
N THR A 15 11.85 -75.32 16.69
CA THR A 15 10.51 -75.76 16.27
C THR A 15 9.83 -74.71 15.41
N LEU A 16 9.73 -75.01 14.11
CA LEU A 16 8.79 -74.40 13.17
C LEU A 16 7.36 -74.82 13.54
N ILE A 17 6.43 -73.87 13.63
CA ILE A 17 4.99 -74.14 13.53
C ILE A 17 4.36 -73.13 12.58
N LEU A 18 3.83 -73.63 11.46
CA LEU A 18 2.89 -72.95 10.58
C LEU A 18 1.56 -72.75 11.33
N GLY A 19 1.02 -71.54 11.27
CA GLY A 19 -0.35 -71.23 11.71
C GLY A 19 -0.84 -69.96 11.02
N ALA A 20 -1.47 -70.14 9.85
CA ALA A 20 -2.12 -69.07 9.10
C ALA A 20 -3.64 -69.07 9.34
N CYS A 21 -4.20 -67.86 9.33
CA CYS A 21 -5.62 -67.49 9.23
C CYS A 21 -6.48 -67.46 10.51
N ALA A 22 -6.45 -66.30 11.17
CA ALA A 22 -7.62 -65.68 11.80
C ALA A 22 -7.57 -64.17 11.52
N PRO A 23 -8.65 -63.51 11.07
CA PRO A 23 -8.66 -62.07 10.85
C PRO A 23 -8.67 -61.36 12.21
N ALA A 24 -7.61 -60.60 12.48
CA ALA A 24 -7.53 -59.72 13.64
C ALA A 24 -8.51 -58.56 13.45
N ALA A 25 -9.33 -58.31 14.47
CA ALA A 25 -10.17 -57.13 14.55
C ALA A 25 -9.28 -55.88 14.51
N SER A 26 -9.54 -55.00 13.54
CA SER A 26 -8.97 -53.67 13.46
C SER A 26 -9.33 -52.89 14.71
N GLN A 27 -8.34 -52.53 15.52
CA GLN A 27 -8.52 -51.48 16.52
C GLN A 27 -8.74 -50.15 15.77
N PRO A 28 -9.64 -49.26 16.25
CA PRO A 28 -9.70 -47.90 15.73
C PRO A 28 -8.37 -47.21 16.05
N ASP A 29 -7.73 -46.63 15.03
CA ASP A 29 -6.67 -45.65 15.26
C ASP A 29 -7.20 -44.56 16.22
N PRO A 30 -6.37 -44.06 17.15
CA PRO A 30 -6.74 -42.87 17.89
C PRO A 30 -6.98 -41.76 16.86
N ALA A 31 -8.19 -41.23 16.85
CA ALA A 31 -8.58 -40.09 16.04
C ALA A 31 -7.47 -39.03 16.12
N ALA A 32 -7.05 -38.55 14.94
CA ALA A 32 -6.36 -37.28 14.83
C ALA A 32 -7.12 -36.30 15.72
N GLY A 33 -6.41 -35.68 16.66
CA GLY A 33 -6.99 -34.63 17.47
C GLY A 33 -7.59 -33.60 16.54
N ASP A 34 -8.80 -33.14 16.90
CA ASP A 34 -9.19 -31.76 16.62
C ASP A 34 -8.10 -30.87 17.25
N ASP A 35 -6.99 -30.67 16.54
CA ASP A 35 -6.27 -29.41 16.65
C ASP A 35 -7.26 -28.41 16.05
N ALA A 36 -8.07 -27.80 16.92
CA ALA A 36 -8.67 -26.53 16.60
C ALA A 36 -7.51 -25.68 16.06
N ALA A 37 -7.59 -25.30 14.78
CA ALA A 37 -6.54 -24.57 14.09
C ALA A 37 -6.02 -23.49 15.05
N GLU A 38 -4.75 -23.60 15.48
CA GLU A 38 -4.15 -22.55 16.28
C GLU A 38 -4.34 -21.25 15.50
N GLY A 39 -5.04 -20.30 16.11
CA GLY A 39 -5.38 -19.04 15.49
C GLY A 39 -4.14 -18.34 14.95
N LEU A 40 -4.19 -17.83 13.72
CA LEU A 40 -3.06 -17.11 13.14
C LEU A 40 -2.87 -15.77 13.86
N THR A 41 -1.72 -15.57 14.50
CA THR A 41 -1.33 -14.24 15.01
C THR A 41 -0.56 -13.48 13.93
N ILE A 42 -1.00 -12.25 13.66
CA ILE A 42 -0.50 -11.38 12.61
C ILE A 42 0.06 -10.12 13.28
N GLY A 43 1.33 -9.81 13.02
CA GLY A 43 1.95 -8.55 13.42
C GLY A 43 1.74 -7.48 12.36
N LEU A 44 1.30 -6.29 12.76
CA LEU A 44 1.15 -5.12 11.89
C LEU A 44 1.97 -3.96 12.46
N ILE A 45 2.95 -3.49 11.69
CA ILE A 45 3.86 -2.41 12.10
C ILE A 45 3.55 -1.17 11.26
N LEU A 46 2.98 -0.15 11.90
CA LEU A 46 2.57 1.12 11.29
C LEU A 46 3.64 2.19 11.48
N VAL A 47 3.90 2.98 10.44
CA VAL A 47 4.84 4.12 10.47
C VAL A 47 4.25 5.34 11.21
N GLY A 48 2.95 5.57 11.05
CA GLY A 48 2.18 6.61 11.74
C GLY A 48 1.21 6.04 12.78
N PRO A 49 0.42 6.92 13.43
CA PRO A 49 -0.60 6.50 14.38
C PRO A 49 -1.79 5.88 13.62
N ARG A 50 -2.45 4.85 14.18
CA ARG A 50 -3.59 4.15 13.55
C ARG A 50 -4.85 4.99 13.31
N ASN A 51 -4.82 6.28 13.68
CA ASN A 51 -5.90 7.24 13.53
C ASN A 51 -5.40 8.54 12.88
N ASP A 52 -4.41 8.43 11.98
CA ASP A 52 -3.92 9.53 11.14
C ASP A 52 -4.95 10.01 10.09
N HIS A 53 -6.06 9.27 9.94
CA HIS A 53 -7.08 9.50 8.90
C HIS A 53 -6.48 9.43 7.48
N GLY A 54 -5.45 8.59 7.31
CA GLY A 54 -4.76 8.36 6.05
C GLY A 54 -4.11 6.96 6.03
N TRP A 55 -2.82 6.90 5.70
CA TRP A 55 -2.11 5.66 5.39
C TRP A 55 -2.13 4.62 6.51
N SER A 56 -1.74 4.99 7.73
CA SER A 56 -1.62 4.03 8.84
C SER A 56 -2.98 3.57 9.34
N GLN A 57 -4.00 4.44 9.28
CA GLN A 57 -5.37 4.04 9.57
C GLN A 57 -5.91 3.05 8.53
N ALA A 58 -5.69 3.29 7.23
CA ALA A 58 -6.11 2.35 6.19
C ALA A 58 -5.50 0.96 6.43
N HIS A 59 -4.21 0.88 6.80
CA HIS A 59 -3.56 -0.38 7.15
C HIS A 59 -4.13 -1.04 8.39
N TYR A 60 -4.37 -0.26 9.45
CA TYR A 60 -4.99 -0.75 10.68
C TYR A 60 -6.35 -1.39 10.40
N GLU A 61 -7.18 -0.72 9.60
CA GLU A 61 -8.49 -1.25 9.18
C GLU A 61 -8.37 -2.49 8.29
N GLY A 62 -7.34 -2.58 7.45
CA GLY A 62 -7.00 -3.81 6.73
C GLY A 62 -6.68 -4.98 7.68
N GLY A 63 -5.97 -4.72 8.79
CA GLY A 63 -5.76 -5.71 9.84
C GLY A 63 -7.08 -6.16 10.50
N LEU A 64 -7.95 -5.22 10.84
CA LEU A 64 -9.27 -5.52 11.41
C LEU A 64 -10.14 -6.35 10.45
N PHE A 65 -10.04 -6.07 9.15
CA PHE A 65 -10.73 -6.84 8.12
C PHE A 65 -10.32 -8.32 8.16
N VAL A 66 -9.04 -8.62 8.41
CA VAL A 66 -8.58 -10.01 8.58
C VAL A 66 -9.19 -10.65 9.83
N GLU A 67 -9.22 -9.96 10.97
CA GLU A 67 -9.84 -10.50 12.19
C GLU A 67 -11.34 -10.81 12.01
N GLU A 68 -12.03 -10.00 11.21
CA GLU A 68 -13.44 -10.19 10.89
C GLU A 68 -13.68 -11.42 9.97
N HIS A 69 -12.77 -11.66 9.02
CA HIS A 69 -12.99 -12.65 7.94
C HIS A 69 -12.22 -13.97 8.11
N LEU A 70 -11.19 -14.02 8.97
CA LEU A 70 -10.42 -15.22 9.27
C LEU A 70 -10.63 -15.65 10.73
N PRO A 71 -11.58 -16.56 11.01
CA PRO A 71 -11.92 -16.96 12.36
C PRO A 71 -10.71 -17.49 13.15
N GLY A 72 -10.54 -16.98 14.37
CA GLY A 72 -9.44 -17.36 15.23
C GLY A 72 -8.14 -16.59 14.97
N SER A 73 -8.06 -15.79 13.90
CA SER A 73 -6.93 -14.88 13.73
C SER A 73 -6.92 -13.79 14.81
N ARG A 74 -5.73 -13.22 15.04
CA ARG A 74 -5.50 -12.12 15.96
C ARG A 74 -4.46 -11.17 15.36
N VAL A 75 -4.77 -9.89 15.30
CA VAL A 75 -3.82 -8.85 14.89
C VAL A 75 -3.22 -8.17 16.12
N ILE A 76 -1.89 -8.11 16.18
CA ILE A 76 -1.13 -7.31 17.14
C ILE A 76 -0.48 -6.15 16.41
N VAL A 77 -0.63 -4.94 16.94
CA VAL A 77 -0.24 -3.71 16.24
C VAL A 77 0.84 -2.98 17.03
N PHE A 78 1.87 -2.53 16.32
CA PHE A 78 2.79 -1.50 16.80
C PHE A 78 2.57 -0.26 15.94
N GLU A 79 2.28 0.88 16.56
CA GLU A 79 1.98 2.14 15.86
C GLU A 79 3.06 3.19 16.05
N SER A 80 3.15 4.10 15.09
CA SER A 80 4.09 5.22 15.09
C SER A 80 5.57 4.79 15.17
N LEU A 81 5.97 3.73 14.45
CA LEU A 81 7.39 3.38 14.31
C LEU A 81 8.08 4.37 13.37
N ASN A 82 8.42 5.53 13.91
CA ASN A 82 9.15 6.57 13.20
C ASN A 82 10.12 7.32 14.14
N PRO A 83 11.11 8.05 13.59
CA PRO A 83 12.12 8.73 14.40
C PRO A 83 11.57 9.83 15.33
N ALA A 84 10.41 10.39 15.04
CA ALA A 84 9.80 11.45 15.84
C ALA A 84 9.10 10.91 17.10
N ASP A 85 8.35 9.82 16.96
CA ASP A 85 7.54 9.25 18.03
C ASP A 85 8.26 8.17 18.84
N LYS A 86 9.09 7.34 18.18
CA LYS A 86 9.73 6.15 18.76
C LYS A 86 11.22 6.04 18.37
N PRO A 87 12.06 7.05 18.69
CA PRO A 87 13.46 7.08 18.26
C PRO A 87 14.33 5.90 18.74
N GLU A 88 13.91 5.22 19.81
CA GLU A 88 14.64 4.09 20.40
C GLU A 88 14.12 2.72 19.90
N ALA A 89 12.98 2.69 19.20
CA ALA A 89 12.42 1.46 18.65
C ALA A 89 12.98 1.22 17.25
N THR A 90 13.23 -0.05 16.93
CA THR A 90 13.67 -0.50 15.61
C THR A 90 12.72 -1.57 15.09
N VAL A 91 12.66 -1.79 13.78
CA VAL A 91 11.88 -2.90 13.19
C VAL A 91 12.28 -4.22 13.85
N ALA A 92 13.58 -4.47 14.04
CA ALA A 92 14.09 -5.67 14.70
C ALA A 92 13.57 -5.87 16.13
N SER A 93 13.56 -4.81 16.96
CA SER A 93 13.02 -4.92 18.33
C SER A 93 11.51 -5.20 18.34
N VAL A 94 10.75 -4.55 17.46
CA VAL A 94 9.29 -4.72 17.38
C VAL A 94 8.96 -6.13 16.87
N VAL A 95 9.68 -6.60 15.86
CA VAL A 95 9.53 -7.96 15.31
C VAL A 95 9.84 -9.00 16.36
N ALA A 96 10.92 -8.86 17.13
CA ALA A 96 11.23 -9.79 18.22
C ALA A 96 10.08 -9.91 19.24
N ASP A 97 9.50 -8.77 19.64
CA ASP A 97 8.36 -8.74 20.55
C ASP A 97 7.09 -9.37 19.94
N MET A 98 6.86 -9.20 18.63
CA MET A 98 5.73 -9.81 17.93
C MET A 98 5.89 -11.33 17.78
N VAL A 99 7.11 -11.79 17.50
CA VAL A 99 7.43 -13.22 17.42
C VAL A 99 7.27 -13.89 18.79
N GLU A 100 7.68 -13.24 19.89
CA GLU A 100 7.44 -13.74 21.25
C GLU A 100 5.94 -13.84 21.56
N GLN A 101 5.13 -12.95 21.01
CA GLN A 101 3.66 -12.99 21.09
C GLN A 101 3.00 -14.01 20.16
N GLY A 102 3.79 -14.73 19.36
CA GLY A 102 3.33 -15.84 18.52
C GLY A 102 3.01 -15.46 17.07
N ALA A 103 3.40 -14.27 16.60
CA ALA A 103 3.17 -13.88 15.22
C ALA A 103 3.80 -14.86 14.22
N LYS A 104 3.04 -15.26 13.20
CA LYS A 104 3.49 -16.11 12.08
C LYS A 104 3.47 -15.40 10.73
N LEU A 105 2.77 -14.28 10.67
CA LEU A 105 2.81 -13.30 9.59
C LEU A 105 3.13 -11.95 10.21
N ILE A 106 4.10 -11.22 9.66
CA ILE A 106 4.39 -9.83 10.05
C ILE A 106 4.34 -8.96 8.80
N ILE A 107 3.58 -7.87 8.88
CA ILE A 107 3.41 -6.90 7.80
C ILE A 107 4.04 -5.58 8.24
N THR A 108 5.02 -5.11 7.49
CA THR A 108 5.68 -3.80 7.68
C THR A 108 5.10 -2.81 6.68
N THR A 109 4.42 -1.77 7.15
CA THR A 109 3.55 -0.95 6.30
C THR A 109 4.18 0.36 5.85
N SER A 110 5.45 0.33 5.42
CA SER A 110 6.12 1.51 4.86
C SER A 110 7.35 1.08 4.06
N ASP A 111 7.60 1.79 2.96
CA ASP A 111 8.83 1.75 2.17
C ASP A 111 10.07 1.97 3.06
N GLU A 112 9.97 2.85 4.08
CA GLU A 112 11.04 3.10 5.06
C GLU A 112 11.51 1.83 5.79
N PHE A 113 10.66 0.80 5.83
CA PHE A 113 10.97 -0.45 6.52
C PHE A 113 11.58 -1.52 5.61
N GLU A 114 11.74 -1.29 4.30
CA GLU A 114 12.14 -2.33 3.34
C GLU A 114 13.45 -3.05 3.74
N GLU A 115 14.57 -2.32 3.82
CA GLU A 115 15.89 -2.89 4.14
C GLU A 115 15.90 -3.60 5.50
N ASP A 116 15.24 -2.99 6.49
CA ASP A 116 15.11 -3.53 7.84
C ASP A 116 14.28 -4.82 7.82
N THR A 117 13.19 -4.87 7.03
CA THR A 117 12.31 -6.03 6.89
C THR A 117 13.08 -7.20 6.28
N THR A 118 13.86 -6.95 5.23
CA THR A 118 14.73 -7.96 4.60
C THR A 118 15.76 -8.51 5.58
N THR A 119 16.37 -7.64 6.39
CA THR A 119 17.33 -8.04 7.41
C THR A 119 16.71 -8.92 8.50
N VAL A 120 15.54 -8.54 9.03
CA VAL A 120 14.87 -9.32 10.09
C VAL A 120 14.26 -10.60 9.56
N ALA A 121 13.74 -10.61 8.33
CA ALA A 121 13.15 -11.80 7.73
C ALA A 121 14.18 -12.92 7.58
N ALA A 122 15.42 -12.59 7.20
CA ALA A 122 16.52 -13.55 7.13
C ALA A 122 16.87 -14.17 8.50
N SER A 123 16.56 -13.47 9.60
CA SER A 123 16.81 -13.93 10.98
C SER A 123 15.65 -14.76 11.56
N HIS A 124 14.49 -14.75 10.91
CA HIS A 124 13.25 -15.40 11.35
C HIS A 124 12.60 -16.24 10.23
N PRO A 125 13.28 -17.28 9.72
CA PRO A 125 12.80 -18.10 8.59
C PRO A 125 11.48 -18.84 8.88
N GLU A 126 11.07 -18.93 10.14
CA GLU A 126 9.81 -19.52 10.60
C GLU A 126 8.59 -18.58 10.53
N VAL A 127 8.80 -17.31 10.19
CA VAL A 127 7.77 -16.27 10.08
C VAL A 127 7.73 -15.77 8.64
N VAL A 128 6.52 -15.56 8.11
CA VAL A 128 6.33 -14.89 6.82
C VAL A 128 6.33 -13.38 7.03
N PHE A 129 7.08 -12.67 6.20
CA PHE A 129 7.18 -11.21 6.19
C PHE A 129 6.59 -10.66 4.90
N ILE A 130 5.82 -9.58 5.03
CA ILE A 130 5.31 -8.82 3.91
C ILE A 130 5.71 -7.37 4.11
N ASN A 131 6.54 -6.83 3.23
CA ASN A 131 6.81 -5.40 3.20
C ASN A 131 5.87 -4.71 2.20
N VAL A 132 5.19 -3.66 2.66
CA VAL A 132 4.33 -2.85 1.80
C VAL A 132 5.17 -1.81 1.05
N SER A 133 4.85 -1.60 -0.22
CA SER A 133 5.50 -0.68 -1.17
C SER A 133 6.88 -1.10 -1.70
N GLY A 134 7.65 -1.90 -0.96
CA GLY A 134 8.96 -2.38 -1.42
C GLY A 134 8.90 -3.34 -2.62
N ASP A 135 10.07 -3.71 -3.12
CA ASP A 135 10.26 -4.58 -4.27
C ASP A 135 11.38 -5.62 -4.14
N ASP A 136 11.93 -5.82 -2.94
CA ASP A 136 12.97 -6.83 -2.67
C ASP A 136 12.69 -8.24 -3.23
N ALA A 137 11.43 -8.69 -3.25
CA ALA A 137 11.06 -9.99 -3.85
C ALA A 137 11.17 -9.96 -5.39
N ARG A 138 10.92 -8.81 -6.01
CA ARG A 138 11.05 -8.59 -7.45
C ARG A 138 12.52 -8.45 -7.87
N THR A 139 13.33 -7.74 -7.09
CA THR A 139 14.76 -7.53 -7.37
C THR A 139 15.60 -8.77 -7.04
N GLY A 140 15.05 -9.69 -6.24
CA GLY A 140 15.71 -10.93 -5.82
C GLY A 140 16.60 -10.75 -4.60
N GLU A 141 16.43 -9.66 -3.86
CA GLU A 141 17.13 -9.35 -2.61
C GLU A 141 16.44 -9.98 -1.39
N ALA A 142 15.12 -10.21 -1.48
CA ALA A 142 14.32 -10.80 -0.41
C ALA A 142 14.73 -12.24 -0.06
N PRO A 143 14.83 -12.60 1.24
CA PRO A 143 14.88 -14.00 1.66
C PRO A 143 13.57 -14.72 1.32
N ALA A 144 13.58 -16.05 1.21
CA ALA A 144 12.45 -16.85 0.72
C ALA A 144 11.15 -16.74 1.53
N ASN A 145 11.20 -16.18 2.75
CA ASN A 145 10.07 -15.93 3.64
C ASN A 145 9.59 -14.46 3.62
N LEU A 146 10.08 -13.64 2.69
CA LEU A 146 9.66 -12.26 2.51
C LEU A 146 9.01 -12.07 1.14
N GLY A 147 7.83 -11.47 1.11
CA GLY A 147 7.18 -10.97 -0.10
C GLY A 147 6.88 -9.48 0.01
N ASN A 148 6.35 -8.91 -1.07
CA ASN A 148 5.93 -7.52 -1.10
C ASN A 148 4.50 -7.40 -1.63
N VAL A 149 3.79 -6.37 -1.17
CA VAL A 149 2.47 -6.02 -1.68
C VAL A 149 2.32 -4.50 -1.82
N MET A 150 1.72 -4.05 -2.90
CA MET A 150 1.37 -2.64 -3.11
C MET A 150 0.13 -2.53 -3.99
N GLY A 151 -0.70 -1.52 -3.72
CA GLY A 151 -1.80 -1.18 -4.62
C GLY A 151 -1.30 -0.42 -5.86
N ARG A 152 -1.86 -0.70 -7.04
CA ARG A 152 -1.61 0.03 -8.30
C ARG A 152 -2.35 1.37 -8.32
N MET A 153 -1.91 2.25 -7.43
CA MET A 153 -2.50 3.55 -7.12
C MET A 153 -2.37 4.56 -8.27
N GLU A 154 -1.57 4.27 -9.29
CA GLU A 154 -1.33 5.11 -10.47
C GLU A 154 -2.63 5.49 -11.18
N ASP A 155 -3.51 4.52 -11.40
CA ASP A 155 -4.80 4.78 -12.06
C ASP A 155 -5.68 5.71 -11.20
N MET A 156 -5.68 5.52 -9.88
CA MET A 156 -6.48 6.35 -8.96
C MET A 156 -5.89 7.76 -8.82
N LYS A 157 -4.56 7.89 -8.85
CA LYS A 157 -3.88 9.20 -8.91
C LYS A 157 -4.18 9.91 -10.22
N ALA A 158 -4.24 9.20 -11.34
CA ALA A 158 -4.68 9.77 -12.61
C ALA A 158 -6.13 10.28 -12.55
N ILE A 159 -7.05 9.52 -11.95
CA ILE A 159 -8.43 9.96 -11.71
C ILE A 159 -8.43 11.22 -10.84
N ALA A 160 -7.66 11.25 -9.76
CA ALA A 160 -7.53 12.42 -8.89
C ALA A 160 -7.02 13.66 -9.63
N GLY A 161 -6.01 13.49 -10.50
CA GLY A 161 -5.50 14.54 -11.36
C GLY A 161 -6.55 15.07 -12.34
N CYS A 162 -7.29 14.16 -12.98
CA CYS A 162 -8.40 14.52 -13.86
C CYS A 162 -9.47 15.33 -13.09
N ALA A 163 -9.87 14.88 -11.90
CA ALA A 163 -10.83 15.60 -11.06
C ALA A 163 -10.35 17.01 -10.73
N ALA A 164 -9.07 17.18 -10.37
CA ALA A 164 -8.47 18.48 -10.13
C ALA A 164 -8.48 19.37 -11.38
N ALA A 165 -8.08 18.84 -12.53
CA ALA A 165 -8.06 19.58 -13.80
C ALA A 165 -9.45 20.00 -14.28
N LEU A 166 -10.49 19.19 -14.05
CA LEU A 166 -11.87 19.52 -14.40
C LEU A 166 -12.45 20.65 -13.52
N ASN A 167 -11.90 20.88 -12.33
CA ASN A 167 -12.45 21.83 -11.36
C ASN A 167 -11.58 23.07 -11.11
N THR A 168 -10.30 23.09 -11.50
CA THR A 168 -9.45 24.29 -11.40
C THR A 168 -10.01 25.44 -12.25
N GLN A 169 -10.05 26.64 -11.68
CA GLN A 169 -10.41 27.89 -12.34
C GLN A 169 -9.17 28.63 -12.89
N THR A 170 -8.02 28.48 -12.23
CA THR A 170 -6.77 29.14 -12.61
C THR A 170 -5.92 28.31 -13.58
N GLY A 171 -6.23 27.01 -13.73
CA GLY A 171 -5.37 26.08 -14.45
C GLY A 171 -4.09 25.74 -13.69
N HIS A 172 -4.06 25.98 -12.37
CA HIS A 172 -2.89 25.78 -11.51
C HIS A 172 -3.22 24.83 -10.36
N ILE A 173 -2.59 23.66 -10.41
CA ILE A 173 -2.76 22.56 -9.45
C ILE A 173 -1.46 22.43 -8.65
N GLY A 174 -1.59 22.30 -7.32
CA GLY A 174 -0.48 22.02 -6.42
C GLY A 174 -0.53 20.57 -5.94
N TYR A 175 0.62 19.94 -5.79
CA TYR A 175 0.76 18.59 -5.23
C TYR A 175 1.68 18.65 -4.02
N VAL A 176 1.16 18.30 -2.85
CA VAL A 176 1.96 18.15 -1.61
C VAL A 176 2.55 16.74 -1.63
N GLY A 177 3.81 16.63 -2.05
CA GLY A 177 4.53 15.36 -2.11
C GLY A 177 5.21 15.03 -0.79
N PRO A 178 5.42 13.75 -0.46
CA PRO A 178 6.11 13.31 0.74
C PRO A 178 7.64 13.43 0.54
N LEU A 179 8.38 12.32 0.52
CA LEU A 179 9.78 12.25 0.07
C LEU A 179 9.88 11.99 -1.44
N ILE A 180 11.11 11.94 -1.96
CA ILE A 180 11.42 11.61 -3.36
C ILE A 180 11.97 10.18 -3.41
N ASN A 181 11.17 9.26 -3.93
CA ASN A 181 11.52 7.87 -4.25
C ASN A 181 10.74 7.43 -5.52
N HIS A 182 10.89 6.18 -5.94
CA HIS A 182 10.22 5.69 -7.15
C HIS A 182 8.68 5.70 -7.03
N GLU A 183 8.13 5.38 -5.86
CA GLU A 183 6.68 5.44 -5.60
C GLU A 183 6.13 6.85 -5.76
N THR A 184 6.72 7.78 -5.05
CA THR A 184 6.20 9.14 -4.96
C THR A 184 6.30 9.85 -6.30
N ILE A 185 7.39 9.63 -7.05
CA ILE A 185 7.54 10.14 -8.43
C ILE A 185 6.49 9.53 -9.37
N ARG A 186 6.26 8.20 -9.36
CA ARG A 186 5.29 7.57 -10.29
C ARG A 186 3.85 7.93 -9.98
N LEU A 187 3.49 8.08 -8.71
CA LEU A 187 2.14 8.49 -8.28
C LEU A 187 1.87 9.96 -8.63
N THR A 188 2.82 10.86 -8.37
CA THR A 188 2.70 12.26 -8.75
C THR A 188 2.69 12.44 -10.27
N ALA A 189 3.47 11.67 -11.01
CA ALA A 189 3.45 11.65 -12.48
C ALA A 189 2.10 11.16 -13.03
N SER A 190 1.50 10.14 -12.42
CA SER A 190 0.17 9.63 -12.82
C SER A 190 -0.91 10.69 -12.60
N ALA A 191 -0.87 11.40 -11.47
CA ALA A 191 -1.73 12.55 -11.23
C ALA A 191 -1.56 13.65 -12.28
N TYR A 192 -0.32 14.00 -12.62
CA TYR A 192 -0.06 14.98 -13.68
C TYR A 192 -0.62 14.52 -15.04
N LEU A 193 -0.40 13.25 -15.42
CA LEU A 193 -0.88 12.71 -16.69
C LEU A 193 -2.41 12.73 -16.78
N GLY A 194 -3.11 12.34 -15.72
CA GLY A 194 -4.57 12.42 -15.64
C GLY A 194 -5.08 13.86 -15.71
N ALA A 195 -4.44 14.78 -14.97
CA ALA A 195 -4.75 16.20 -15.02
C ALA A 195 -4.59 16.77 -16.44
N ARG A 196 -3.43 16.52 -17.06
CA ARG A 196 -3.12 16.96 -18.42
C ARG A 196 -4.12 16.41 -19.44
N HIS A 197 -4.43 15.11 -19.37
CA HIS A 197 -5.38 14.47 -20.27
C HIS A 197 -6.76 15.11 -20.19
N CYS A 198 -7.28 15.35 -18.98
CA CYS A 198 -8.61 15.91 -18.84
C CYS A 198 -8.69 17.42 -19.10
N TYR A 199 -7.62 18.15 -18.80
CA TYR A 199 -7.48 19.54 -19.20
C TYR A 199 -7.55 19.71 -20.73
N GLU A 200 -6.89 18.82 -21.48
CA GLU A 200 -6.95 18.82 -22.94
C GLU A 200 -8.30 18.29 -23.47
N THR A 201 -8.71 17.10 -23.04
CA THR A 201 -9.75 16.32 -23.71
C THR A 201 -11.16 16.78 -23.34
N TYR A 202 -11.41 17.07 -22.06
CA TYR A 202 -12.74 17.41 -21.56
C TYR A 202 -12.93 18.93 -21.47
N ARG A 203 -11.90 19.69 -21.09
CA ARG A 203 -11.98 21.15 -21.07
C ARG A 203 -11.68 21.80 -22.42
N GLY A 204 -10.98 21.10 -23.32
CA GLY A 204 -10.58 21.66 -24.61
C GLY A 204 -9.53 22.76 -24.49
N GLU A 205 -8.77 22.80 -23.39
CA GLU A 205 -7.74 23.78 -23.12
C GLU A 205 -6.37 23.31 -23.65
N ASP A 206 -5.43 24.24 -23.79
CA ASP A 206 -4.06 23.90 -24.18
C ASP A 206 -3.34 23.19 -23.00
N PRO A 207 -2.91 21.92 -23.12
CA PRO A 207 -2.21 21.22 -22.05
C PRO A 207 -0.89 21.90 -21.64
N ALA A 208 -0.30 22.76 -22.48
CA ALA A 208 0.87 23.55 -22.11
C ALA A 208 0.55 24.73 -21.17
N ALA A 209 -0.73 25.11 -21.03
CA ALA A 209 -1.17 26.14 -20.10
C ALA A 209 -1.44 25.61 -18.68
N LEU A 210 -1.60 24.29 -18.53
CA LEU A 210 -1.75 23.65 -17.23
C LEU A 210 -0.45 23.80 -16.43
N LYS A 211 -0.55 24.40 -15.24
CA LYS A 211 0.53 24.41 -14.25
C LYS A 211 0.28 23.33 -13.21
N PHE A 212 1.27 22.47 -13.02
CA PHE A 212 1.24 21.41 -12.04
C PHE A 212 2.53 21.47 -11.24
N ASP A 213 2.47 22.05 -10.04
CA ASP A 213 3.65 22.27 -9.20
C ASP A 213 3.66 21.29 -8.03
N VAL A 214 4.81 20.69 -7.77
CA VAL A 214 5.03 19.75 -6.67
C VAL A 214 5.96 20.38 -5.63
N THR A 215 5.66 20.22 -4.35
CA THR A 215 6.59 20.48 -3.25
C THR A 215 6.73 19.22 -2.42
N TRP A 216 7.96 18.73 -2.24
CA TRP A 216 8.25 17.54 -1.45
C TRP A 216 8.56 17.95 0.00
N ILE A 217 7.80 17.45 0.96
CA ILE A 217 8.03 17.79 2.37
C ILE A 217 9.25 17.06 2.96
N GLY A 218 9.67 15.95 2.35
CA GLY A 218 10.87 15.18 2.72
C GLY A 218 10.60 13.92 3.55
N PHE A 219 9.34 13.62 3.87
CA PHE A 219 8.90 12.39 4.53
C PHE A 219 7.40 12.16 4.25
N TRP A 220 6.86 11.00 4.64
CA TRP A 220 5.45 10.64 4.51
C TRP A 220 4.47 11.63 5.18
N PHE A 221 4.90 12.27 6.27
CA PHE A 221 4.15 13.25 7.04
C PHE A 221 5.13 14.23 7.71
N ASN A 222 4.62 15.27 8.37
CA ASN A 222 5.45 16.28 9.01
C ASN A 222 6.26 15.68 10.18
N ILE A 223 7.59 15.73 10.10
CA ILE A 223 8.50 15.53 11.23
C ILE A 223 9.06 16.91 11.61
N PRO A 224 8.61 17.51 12.74
CA PRO A 224 9.00 18.86 13.12
C PRO A 224 10.51 19.08 13.17
N GLY A 225 11.00 20.03 12.38
CA GLY A 225 12.41 20.39 12.28
C GLY A 225 13.25 19.49 11.36
N VAL A 226 12.63 18.52 10.69
CA VAL A 226 13.26 17.63 9.69
C VAL A 226 12.63 17.84 8.32
N THR A 227 11.31 17.87 8.23
CA THR A 227 10.56 18.07 6.97
C THR A 227 10.12 19.53 6.81
N LEU A 228 9.66 19.88 5.61
CA LEU A 228 8.80 21.06 5.44
C LEU A 228 7.46 20.82 6.15
N ASP A 229 6.82 21.90 6.62
CA ASP A 229 5.48 21.84 7.19
C ASP A 229 4.43 21.81 6.07
N PRO A 230 3.62 20.74 5.92
CA PRO A 230 2.56 20.66 4.93
C PRO A 230 1.57 21.83 4.99
N THR A 231 1.36 22.40 6.17
CA THR A 231 0.49 23.57 6.36
C THR A 231 1.08 24.79 5.66
N GLU A 232 2.38 25.04 5.81
CA GLU A 232 3.07 26.14 5.15
C GLU A 232 3.14 25.92 3.64
N VAL A 233 3.40 24.69 3.20
CA VAL A 233 3.40 24.31 1.79
C VAL A 233 2.04 24.57 1.14
N ALA A 234 0.94 24.12 1.77
CA ALA A 234 -0.40 24.32 1.24
C ALA A 234 -0.77 25.82 1.18
N ASN A 235 -0.45 26.60 2.22
CA ASN A 235 -0.66 28.05 2.20
C ASN A 235 0.13 28.74 1.08
N ASN A 236 1.40 28.36 0.88
CA ASN A 236 2.24 28.91 -0.18
C ASN A 236 1.70 28.57 -1.58
N PHE A 237 1.14 27.39 -1.79
CA PHE A 237 0.44 27.05 -3.04
C PHE A 237 -0.72 28.02 -3.30
N PHE A 238 -1.61 28.21 -2.32
CA PHE A 238 -2.73 29.15 -2.49
C PHE A 238 -2.26 30.59 -2.71
N ASP A 239 -1.23 31.04 -1.99
CA ASP A 239 -0.65 32.38 -2.15
C ASP A 239 0.00 32.61 -3.52
N THR A 240 0.36 31.54 -4.23
CA THR A 240 0.99 31.58 -5.56
C THR A 240 0.03 31.28 -6.71
N GLY A 241 -1.27 31.13 -6.43
CA GLY A 241 -2.34 31.04 -7.43
C GLY A 241 -2.83 29.63 -7.75
N VAL A 242 -2.38 28.62 -7.00
CA VAL A 242 -3.01 27.29 -7.00
C VAL A 242 -4.43 27.42 -6.46
N ASP A 243 -5.39 26.75 -7.09
CA ASP A 243 -6.76 26.68 -6.59
C ASP A 243 -7.29 25.26 -6.38
N VAL A 244 -6.50 24.24 -6.73
CA VAL A 244 -6.73 22.85 -6.35
C VAL A 244 -5.45 22.25 -5.82
N ILE A 245 -5.47 21.76 -4.57
CA ILE A 245 -4.34 21.03 -3.97
C ILE A 245 -4.65 19.53 -3.92
N MET A 246 -3.69 18.72 -4.32
CA MET A 246 -3.72 17.27 -4.17
C MET A 246 -2.73 16.84 -3.07
N SER A 247 -3.15 15.93 -2.19
CA SER A 247 -2.25 15.30 -1.22
C SER A 247 -1.56 14.08 -1.82
N GLY A 248 -0.28 13.94 -1.53
CA GLY A 248 0.49 12.71 -1.64
C GLY A 248 1.11 12.27 -0.31
N ILE A 249 0.73 12.90 0.79
CA ILE A 249 1.21 12.61 2.15
C ILE A 249 0.15 11.84 2.94
N ASP A 250 0.58 11.16 4.00
CA ASP A 250 -0.22 10.22 4.80
C ASP A 250 -1.30 10.89 5.66
N THR A 251 -1.32 12.22 5.73
CA THR A 251 -2.11 13.00 6.70
C THR A 251 -2.99 14.06 6.04
N THR A 252 -3.95 14.62 6.79
CA THR A 252 -5.08 15.41 6.25
C THR A 252 -4.79 16.91 6.04
N GLU A 253 -3.56 17.39 6.27
CA GLU A 253 -3.26 18.83 6.33
C GLU A 253 -3.66 19.57 5.06
N ALA A 254 -3.49 18.97 3.87
CA ALA A 254 -3.85 19.61 2.61
C ALA A 254 -5.34 19.99 2.55
N ILE A 255 -6.24 19.06 2.92
CA ILE A 255 -7.69 19.33 2.91
C ILE A 255 -8.09 20.23 4.09
N ASP A 256 -7.44 20.09 5.24
CA ASP A 256 -7.72 20.91 6.42
C ASP A 256 -7.35 22.39 6.19
N VAL A 257 -6.19 22.66 5.56
CA VAL A 257 -5.79 24.03 5.18
C VAL A 257 -6.70 24.58 4.10
N THR A 258 -7.11 23.75 3.13
CA THR A 258 -8.09 24.15 2.11
C THR A 258 -9.37 24.64 2.77
N ALA A 259 -9.91 23.92 3.75
CA ALA A 259 -11.11 24.32 4.48
C ALA A 259 -10.92 25.61 5.28
N GLN A 260 -9.76 25.76 5.94
CA GLN A 260 -9.42 26.98 6.69
C GLN A 260 -9.37 28.21 5.79
N ARG A 261 -8.75 28.09 4.61
CA ARG A 261 -8.62 29.16 3.61
C ARG A 261 -9.95 29.44 2.90
N ALA A 262 -10.72 28.41 2.57
CA ALA A 262 -12.03 28.56 1.94
C ALA A 262 -13.06 29.23 2.87
N ALA A 263 -12.90 29.12 4.19
CA ALA A 263 -13.67 29.89 5.16
C ALA A 263 -13.47 31.41 5.06
N ALA A 264 -12.44 31.87 4.32
CA ALA A 264 -12.20 33.26 3.96
C ALA A 264 -12.69 33.62 2.53
N ASP A 265 -13.66 32.87 2.00
CA ASP A 265 -14.28 33.03 0.68
C ASP A 265 -13.30 32.78 -0.51
N GLU A 266 -12.22 32.04 -0.29
CA GLU A 266 -11.35 31.56 -1.37
C GLU A 266 -12.00 30.38 -2.10
N ALA A 267 -12.08 30.46 -3.44
CA ALA A 267 -12.64 29.43 -4.30
C ALA A 267 -11.60 28.33 -4.59
N ILE A 268 -11.31 27.54 -3.55
CA ILE A 268 -10.26 26.51 -3.57
C ILE A 268 -10.81 25.14 -3.20
N LEU A 269 -10.17 24.10 -3.69
CA LEU A 269 -10.61 22.71 -3.56
C LEU A 269 -9.42 21.79 -3.25
N ALA A 270 -9.72 20.59 -2.77
CA ALA A 270 -8.71 19.60 -2.43
C ALA A 270 -9.07 18.19 -2.91
N VAL A 271 -8.03 17.39 -3.13
CA VAL A 271 -8.08 15.94 -3.23
C VAL A 271 -7.19 15.36 -2.12
N PRO A 272 -7.75 14.88 -1.00
CA PRO A 272 -6.99 14.14 0.02
C PRO A 272 -6.56 12.75 -0.49
N TYR A 273 -5.91 11.94 0.34
CA TYR A 273 -5.27 10.69 -0.08
C TYR A 273 -5.36 9.58 0.99
N ASP A 274 -5.02 8.36 0.57
CA ASP A 274 -4.84 7.10 1.31
C ASP A 274 -6.07 6.45 1.92
N TYR A 275 -6.95 7.24 2.53
CA TYR A 275 -8.03 6.72 3.36
C TYR A 275 -9.41 7.07 2.82
N LEU A 276 -10.28 6.07 2.73
CA LEU A 276 -11.63 6.19 2.16
C LEU A 276 -12.42 7.37 2.72
N ASN A 277 -12.26 7.67 4.02
CA ASN A 277 -13.00 8.72 4.70
C ASN A 277 -12.21 10.04 4.83
N ALA A 278 -11.12 10.24 4.09
CA ALA A 278 -10.29 11.45 4.20
C ALA A 278 -11.03 12.74 3.80
N CYS A 279 -12.15 12.65 3.06
CA CYS A 279 -13.02 13.80 2.80
C CYS A 279 -13.80 14.28 4.03
N ASP A 280 -13.93 13.49 5.11
CA ASP A 280 -14.83 13.77 6.23
C ASP A 280 -14.45 15.02 7.04
N SER A 281 -13.17 15.40 7.05
CA SER A 281 -12.73 16.60 7.77
C SER A 281 -13.26 17.89 7.14
N ALA A 282 -13.48 17.87 5.82
CA ALA A 282 -13.87 19.05 5.05
C ALA A 282 -14.63 18.69 3.75
N PRO A 283 -15.81 18.04 3.86
CA PRO A 283 -16.54 17.47 2.73
C PRO A 283 -16.93 18.49 1.67
N ALA A 284 -17.19 19.75 2.07
CA ALA A 284 -17.60 20.82 1.16
C ALA A 284 -16.51 21.22 0.15
N PHE A 285 -15.26 20.87 0.40
CA PHE A 285 -14.10 21.26 -0.42
C PHE A 285 -13.39 20.04 -1.04
N CYS A 286 -13.89 18.82 -0.77
CA CYS A 286 -13.31 17.58 -1.26
C CYS A 286 -13.84 17.22 -2.66
N LEU A 287 -12.97 17.12 -3.65
CA LEU A 287 -13.32 16.61 -4.99
C LEU A 287 -13.45 15.08 -5.03
N GLY A 288 -12.81 14.39 -4.10
CA GLY A 288 -12.79 12.95 -3.99
C GLY A 288 -11.46 12.46 -3.48
N VAL A 289 -11.36 11.17 -3.23
CA VAL A 289 -10.20 10.55 -2.62
C VAL A 289 -9.78 9.29 -3.39
N PRO A 290 -8.53 9.22 -3.87
CA PRO A 290 -7.91 7.96 -4.18
C PRO A 290 -7.48 7.28 -2.86
N PHE A 291 -7.93 6.06 -2.61
CA PHE A 291 -7.73 5.37 -1.33
C PHE A 291 -7.16 3.97 -1.53
N PHE A 292 -6.39 3.50 -0.54
CA PHE A 292 -5.98 2.10 -0.45
C PHE A 292 -7.00 1.30 0.36
N SER A 293 -7.05 0.01 0.09
CA SER A 293 -7.87 -0.96 0.80
C SER A 293 -7.09 -2.24 0.96
N TRP A 294 -6.50 -2.41 2.14
CA TRP A 294 -5.57 -3.49 2.40
C TRP A 294 -6.25 -4.80 2.81
N GLY A 295 -7.53 -4.75 3.15
CA GLY A 295 -8.32 -5.90 3.63
C GLY A 295 -8.24 -7.11 2.70
N PRO A 296 -8.57 -6.99 1.39
CA PRO A 296 -8.51 -8.10 0.45
C PRO A 296 -7.13 -8.77 0.36
N ALA A 297 -6.06 -7.99 0.15
CA ALA A 297 -4.70 -8.50 0.11
C ALA A 297 -4.27 -9.15 1.42
N TYR A 298 -4.53 -8.50 2.56
CA TYR A 298 -4.11 -9.01 3.86
C TYR A 298 -4.84 -10.29 4.23
N LEU A 299 -6.13 -10.41 3.88
CA LEU A 299 -6.89 -11.64 4.07
C LEU A 299 -6.31 -12.77 3.22
N ALA A 300 -6.05 -12.53 1.93
CA ALA A 300 -5.47 -13.54 1.05
C ALA A 300 -4.09 -14.02 1.54
N LEU A 301 -3.24 -13.08 1.98
CA LEU A 301 -1.94 -13.38 2.59
C LEU A 301 -2.12 -14.22 3.88
N ALA A 302 -2.96 -13.77 4.80
CA ALA A 302 -3.22 -14.47 6.05
C ALA A 302 -3.79 -15.88 5.85
N GLU A 303 -4.74 -16.07 4.93
CA GLU A 303 -5.29 -17.37 4.57
C GLU A 303 -4.22 -18.31 4.02
N SER A 304 -3.37 -17.82 3.11
CA SER A 304 -2.30 -18.62 2.52
C SER A 304 -1.22 -19.04 3.55
N VAL A 305 -0.90 -18.16 4.51
CA VAL A 305 0.02 -18.48 5.62
C VAL A 305 -0.63 -19.48 6.57
N ALA A 306 -1.89 -19.28 6.95
CA ALA A 306 -2.62 -20.21 7.81
C ALA A 306 -2.76 -21.61 7.18
N ALA A 307 -2.88 -21.69 5.86
CA ALA A 307 -2.92 -22.95 5.11
C ALA A 307 -1.53 -23.58 4.89
N GLY A 308 -0.44 -22.87 5.19
CA GLY A 308 0.93 -23.33 4.91
C GLY A 308 1.25 -23.39 3.41
N THR A 309 0.56 -22.59 2.59
CA THR A 309 0.66 -22.56 1.13
C THR A 309 1.22 -21.26 0.58
N TRP A 310 1.60 -20.31 1.45
CA TRP A 310 2.21 -19.06 1.02
C TRP A 310 3.53 -19.33 0.28
N GLU A 311 3.73 -18.60 -0.82
CA GLU A 311 4.97 -18.57 -1.59
C GLU A 311 5.39 -17.10 -1.78
N GLN A 312 6.69 -16.85 -1.90
CA GLN A 312 7.22 -15.51 -2.12
C GLN A 312 6.65 -14.90 -3.42
N SER A 313 6.08 -13.71 -3.30
CA SER A 313 5.53 -12.92 -4.39
C SER A 313 5.91 -11.44 -4.26
N TRP A 314 5.83 -10.74 -5.39
CA TRP A 314 5.77 -9.28 -5.46
C TRP A 314 4.44 -8.93 -6.12
N ASP A 315 3.48 -8.48 -5.31
CA ASP A 315 2.10 -8.27 -5.73
C ASP A 315 1.81 -6.79 -5.90
N TRP A 316 1.51 -6.39 -7.14
CA TRP A 316 1.11 -5.03 -7.49
C TRP A 316 -0.35 -5.02 -7.94
N ASN A 317 -1.25 -4.82 -6.99
CA ASN A 317 -2.67 -5.13 -7.12
C ASN A 317 -3.45 -4.02 -7.82
N ALA A 318 -4.04 -4.34 -8.97
CA ALA A 318 -4.89 -3.42 -9.71
C ALA A 318 -6.25 -3.18 -9.03
N ALA A 319 -6.90 -2.07 -9.39
CA ALA A 319 -8.26 -1.82 -8.98
C ALA A 319 -9.24 -2.89 -9.51
N ASN A 320 -10.23 -3.24 -8.70
CA ASN A 320 -11.43 -3.89 -9.17
C ASN A 320 -12.40 -2.83 -9.69
N TRP A 321 -12.37 -2.57 -11.00
CA TRP A 321 -13.17 -1.52 -11.63
C TRP A 321 -14.69 -1.67 -11.44
N ASP A 322 -15.21 -2.90 -11.28
CA ASP A 322 -16.63 -3.15 -11.02
C ASP A 322 -17.03 -2.83 -9.55
N ALA A 323 -16.05 -2.69 -8.66
CA ALA A 323 -16.23 -2.44 -7.24
C ALA A 323 -15.28 -1.33 -6.74
N LEU A 324 -15.05 -0.30 -7.57
CA LEU A 324 -14.03 0.74 -7.36
C LEU A 324 -14.16 1.52 -6.04
N THR A 325 -15.36 1.53 -5.43
CA THR A 325 -15.66 2.22 -4.18
C THR A 325 -15.79 1.27 -2.99
N ASP A 326 -15.64 -0.04 -3.17
CA ASP A 326 -15.86 -1.04 -2.12
C ASP A 326 -14.52 -1.53 -1.55
N PRO A 327 -14.14 -1.09 -0.34
CA PRO A 327 -12.86 -1.44 0.28
C PRO A 327 -12.72 -2.93 0.63
N GLY A 328 -13.82 -3.70 0.59
CA GLY A 328 -13.80 -5.16 0.76
C GLY A 328 -13.57 -5.93 -0.55
N GLN A 329 -13.53 -5.26 -1.70
CA GLN A 329 -13.45 -5.89 -3.02
C GLN A 329 -12.39 -5.31 -3.96
N THR A 330 -11.81 -4.16 -3.64
CA THR A 330 -10.71 -3.54 -4.41
C THR A 330 -9.52 -3.26 -3.51
N ASP A 331 -8.29 -3.32 -4.03
CA ASP A 331 -7.06 -2.96 -3.29
C ASP A 331 -6.77 -1.45 -3.34
N VAL A 332 -7.21 -0.79 -4.41
CA VAL A 332 -7.17 0.66 -4.58
C VAL A 332 -8.48 1.13 -5.19
N GLY A 333 -8.93 2.31 -4.79
CA GLY A 333 -10.22 2.82 -5.23
C GLY A 333 -10.25 4.34 -5.33
N TRP A 334 -11.37 4.81 -5.85
CA TRP A 334 -11.70 6.23 -5.94
C TRP A 334 -13.10 6.44 -5.39
N LEU A 335 -13.26 7.39 -4.46
CA LEU A 335 -14.55 7.82 -3.96
C LEU A 335 -14.77 9.30 -4.26
N ASP A 336 -15.87 9.61 -4.95
CA ASP A 336 -16.24 10.99 -5.24
C ASP A 336 -16.47 11.80 -3.96
N GLY A 337 -15.93 13.01 -3.93
CA GLY A 337 -16.13 13.95 -2.84
C GLY A 337 -17.34 14.85 -3.10
N PRO A 338 -17.98 15.42 -2.07
CA PRO A 338 -19.18 16.25 -2.25
C PRO A 338 -18.97 17.52 -3.08
N ALA A 339 -17.73 18.00 -3.26
CA ALA A 339 -17.45 19.15 -4.10
C ALA A 339 -17.40 18.80 -5.60
N LEU A 340 -17.27 17.53 -5.97
CA LEU A 340 -17.32 17.09 -7.37
C LEU A 340 -18.77 16.97 -7.84
N GLN A 341 -19.20 17.92 -8.68
CA GLN A 341 -20.60 18.02 -9.09
C GLN A 341 -20.74 18.36 -10.59
N GLY A 342 -21.97 18.19 -11.10
CA GLY A 342 -22.35 18.68 -12.42
C GLY A 342 -21.59 18.02 -13.57
N GLN A 343 -21.15 18.84 -14.51
CA GLN A 343 -20.45 18.36 -15.71
C GLN A 343 -19.10 17.74 -15.36
N ALA A 344 -18.36 18.30 -14.41
CA ALA A 344 -17.06 17.77 -13.99
C ALA A 344 -17.18 16.33 -13.45
N ALA A 345 -18.22 16.02 -12.67
CA ALA A 345 -18.47 14.66 -12.21
C ALA A 345 -18.76 13.70 -13.39
N SER A 346 -19.60 14.15 -14.34
CA SER A 346 -19.95 13.34 -15.51
C SER A 346 -18.74 13.05 -16.41
N ASP A 347 -17.89 14.06 -16.62
CA ASP A 347 -16.66 13.94 -17.41
C ASP A 347 -15.65 13.03 -16.71
N LEU A 348 -15.51 13.12 -15.38
CA LEU A 348 -14.66 12.23 -14.62
C LEU A 348 -15.11 10.77 -14.73
N HIS A 349 -16.43 10.50 -14.63
CA HIS A 349 -16.96 9.14 -14.75
C HIS A 349 -16.77 8.55 -16.15
N ASP A 350 -16.88 9.37 -17.21
CA ASP A 350 -16.56 8.95 -18.57
C ASP A 350 -15.06 8.62 -18.71
N PHE A 351 -14.18 9.44 -18.11
CA PHE A 351 -12.74 9.17 -18.06
C PHE A 351 -12.41 7.87 -17.32
N ILE A 352 -13.01 7.64 -16.14
CA ILE A 352 -12.88 6.40 -15.36
C ILE A 352 -13.32 5.19 -16.19
N ALA A 353 -14.46 5.28 -16.88
CA ALA A 353 -14.96 4.19 -17.73
C ALA A 353 -14.00 3.87 -18.89
N LYS A 354 -13.37 4.90 -19.49
CA LYS A 354 -12.37 4.72 -20.55
C LYS A 354 -11.05 4.15 -20.04
N LEU A 355 -10.60 4.52 -18.84
CA LEU A 355 -9.47 3.87 -18.17
C LEU A 355 -9.76 2.40 -17.93
N ALA A 356 -10.91 2.08 -17.33
CA ALA A 356 -11.34 0.70 -17.07
C ALA A 356 -11.45 -0.16 -18.34
N ALA A 357 -11.87 0.44 -19.46
CA ALA A 357 -11.96 -0.23 -20.75
C ALA A 357 -10.61 -0.33 -21.51
N GLY A 358 -9.55 0.30 -21.01
CA GLY A 358 -8.25 0.40 -21.70
C GLY A 358 -8.30 1.28 -22.96
N GLU A 359 -9.30 2.15 -23.09
CA GLU A 359 -9.43 3.10 -24.21
C GLU A 359 -8.51 4.32 -24.05
N VAL A 360 -8.11 4.61 -22.81
CA VAL A 360 -7.12 5.63 -22.48
C VAL A 360 -5.91 4.96 -21.84
N ASP A 361 -4.74 5.15 -22.47
CA ASP A 361 -3.44 4.80 -21.90
C ASP A 361 -2.65 6.09 -21.66
N LEU A 362 -2.57 6.51 -20.40
CA LEU A 362 -1.85 7.72 -20.00
C LEU A 362 -0.34 7.59 -20.10
N TRP A 363 0.17 6.36 -20.13
CA TRP A 363 1.59 6.06 -20.27
C TRP A 363 1.97 5.74 -21.72
N ALA A 364 1.07 6.03 -22.67
CA ALA A 364 1.38 6.01 -24.09
C ALA A 364 2.26 7.21 -24.49
N GLY A 365 3.33 6.94 -25.22
CA GLY A 365 4.28 7.93 -25.66
C GLY A 365 3.74 8.86 -26.76
N PRO A 366 4.29 10.08 -26.87
CA PRO A 366 5.54 10.50 -26.23
C PRO A 366 5.37 10.94 -24.76
N VAL A 367 6.14 10.31 -23.88
CA VAL A 367 6.33 10.72 -22.48
C VAL A 367 7.80 11.10 -22.32
N ASN A 368 8.04 12.33 -21.90
CA ASN A 368 9.39 12.85 -21.68
C ASN A 368 9.59 13.16 -20.20
N LEU A 369 10.81 12.96 -19.71
CA LEU A 369 11.24 13.44 -18.41
C LEU A 369 11.36 14.97 -18.41
N ARG A 370 11.40 15.57 -17.23
CA ARG A 370 11.45 17.03 -17.04
C ARG A 370 12.63 17.71 -17.74
N ASP A 371 13.76 17.01 -17.87
CA ASP A 371 14.95 17.48 -18.59
C ASP A 371 14.83 17.39 -20.12
N GLY A 372 13.71 16.87 -20.64
CA GLY A 372 13.44 16.66 -22.06
C GLY A 372 13.88 15.30 -22.59
N THR A 373 14.45 14.43 -21.76
CA THR A 373 14.80 13.05 -22.15
C THR A 373 13.55 12.26 -22.52
N VAL A 374 13.55 11.63 -23.69
CA VAL A 374 12.44 10.75 -24.12
C VAL A 374 12.44 9.50 -23.25
N TYR A 375 11.36 9.28 -22.50
CA TYR A 375 11.22 8.13 -21.61
C TYR A 375 10.39 7.00 -22.26
N VAL A 376 9.24 7.37 -22.84
CA VAL A 376 8.41 6.48 -23.66
C VAL A 376 8.30 7.09 -25.05
N ALA A 377 8.77 6.36 -26.06
CA ALA A 377 8.75 6.87 -27.42
C ALA A 377 7.33 6.92 -28.00
N ALA A 378 7.10 7.83 -28.96
CA ALA A 378 5.81 7.92 -29.64
C ALA A 378 5.38 6.56 -30.24
N GLY A 379 4.13 6.16 -29.97
CA GLY A 379 3.57 4.89 -30.42
C GLY A 379 3.97 3.67 -29.58
N GLN A 380 4.62 3.87 -28.43
CA GLN A 380 4.87 2.84 -27.42
C GLN A 380 4.08 3.16 -26.14
N SER A 381 3.85 2.15 -25.31
CA SER A 381 3.34 2.31 -23.95
C SER A 381 4.44 1.97 -22.96
N ALA A 382 4.46 2.62 -21.80
CA ALA A 382 5.37 2.23 -20.72
C ALA A 382 5.11 0.78 -20.29
N THR A 383 6.19 0.06 -20.02
CA THR A 383 6.10 -1.21 -19.30
C THR A 383 5.87 -0.97 -17.81
N ASP A 384 5.35 -1.98 -17.10
CA ASP A 384 5.22 -1.93 -15.64
C ASP A 384 6.56 -1.60 -14.95
N GLU A 385 7.68 -2.11 -15.46
CA GLU A 385 9.02 -1.78 -14.95
C GLU A 385 9.37 -0.30 -15.14
N GLN A 386 9.01 0.29 -16.28
CA GLN A 386 9.22 1.72 -16.51
C GLN A 386 8.30 2.59 -15.64
N ILE A 387 7.08 2.15 -15.35
CA ILE A 387 6.19 2.90 -14.45
C ILE A 387 6.71 2.80 -13.02
N TRP A 388 7.05 1.59 -12.58
CA TRP A 388 7.53 1.33 -11.23
C TRP A 388 8.82 2.09 -10.92
N TYR A 389 9.79 2.10 -11.84
CA TYR A 389 11.09 2.77 -11.69
C TYR A 389 11.19 4.10 -12.43
N LEU A 390 10.11 4.91 -12.46
CA LEU A 390 10.17 6.24 -13.08
C LEU A 390 11.27 7.09 -12.39
N PRO A 391 12.32 7.54 -13.11
CA PRO A 391 13.51 8.07 -12.45
C PRO A 391 13.42 9.56 -12.11
N ALA A 392 12.44 10.28 -12.67
CA ALA A 392 12.29 11.71 -12.50
C ALA A 392 10.88 12.17 -12.87
N LEU A 393 10.51 13.38 -12.43
CA LEU A 393 9.30 14.07 -12.86
C LEU A 393 9.22 14.19 -14.39
N LEU A 394 8.01 14.29 -14.90
CA LEU A 394 7.73 14.41 -16.34
C LEU A 394 7.86 15.86 -16.83
N GLN A 395 8.05 16.01 -18.14
CA GLN A 395 8.03 17.30 -18.80
C GLN A 395 6.68 18.01 -18.60
N GLY A 396 6.75 19.28 -18.17
CA GLY A 396 5.58 20.10 -17.88
C GLY A 396 5.23 20.19 -16.39
N MET A 397 5.82 19.34 -15.56
CA MET A 397 5.71 19.44 -14.11
C MET A 397 6.71 20.46 -13.55
N GLY A 398 6.23 21.36 -12.71
CA GLY A 398 7.05 22.25 -11.90
C GLY A 398 7.38 21.65 -10.55
N GLU A 399 8.49 22.09 -9.97
CA GLU A 399 8.91 21.76 -8.61
C GLU A 399 9.23 23.07 -7.91
N SER A 400 8.46 23.40 -6.88
CA SER A 400 8.76 24.54 -6.01
C SER A 400 9.90 24.18 -5.07
N GLN A 401 10.80 25.13 -4.86
CA GLN A 401 11.89 25.00 -3.90
C GLN A 401 11.47 25.35 -2.48
#